data_AF-A0A7R9QZT6-F1
#
_entry.id   AF-A0A7R9QZT6-F1
#
_cell.length_a   1.000
_cell.length_b   1.000
_cell.length_c   1.000
_cell.angle_alpha   90.00
_cell.angle_beta   90.00
_cell.angle_gamma   90.00
#
_symmetry.space_group_name_H-M   'P 1'
#
loop_
_entity.id
_entity.type
_entity.pdbx_description
1 polymer ?
#
loop_
_entity_poly.entity_id
_entity_poly.type
_entity_poly.pdbx_seq_one_letter_code
_entity_poly.pdbx_strand_id
1 'polypeptide(L)'
;SIRAFVQQIYENETTIDLLINNAAIGHNLLTLQLLSLLQKAPKSRVVTVSSRVYASGRIHFENIHLRNGAFEMLAAYSQSKLANILFTRELAKRLGADTTINAYSLHPGAVNTE
;
A
#
# COMPACT_ATOMS: atom_id res chain seq x y z
N SER A 1 17.82 2.88 -9.78
CA SER A 1 16.81 3.61 -10.57
C SER A 1 15.43 3.02 -10.30
N ILE A 2 14.33 3.74 -10.63
CA ILE A 2 12.96 3.18 -10.53
C ILE A 2 12.86 1.83 -11.26
N ARG A 3 13.61 1.68 -12.36
CA ARG A 3 13.71 0.43 -13.13
C ARG A 3 14.37 -0.70 -12.33
N ALA A 4 15.49 -0.44 -11.65
CA ALA A 4 16.17 -1.40 -10.78
C ALA A 4 15.31 -1.79 -9.55
N PHE A 5 14.57 -0.83 -8.99
CA PHE A 5 13.63 -1.07 -7.88
C PHE A 5 12.46 -1.97 -8.31
N VAL A 6 11.92 -1.75 -9.52
CA VAL A 6 10.86 -2.61 -10.08
C VAL A 6 11.38 -4.01 -10.40
N GLN A 7 12.64 -4.15 -10.83
CA GLN A 7 13.24 -5.43 -11.15
C GLN A 7 13.55 -6.25 -9.90
N GLN A 8 14.01 -5.59 -8.83
CA GLN A 8 14.21 -6.20 -7.51
C GLN A 8 12.89 -6.64 -6.83
N ILE A 9 11.77 -5.95 -7.13
CA ILE A 9 10.41 -6.35 -6.73
C ILE A 9 9.92 -7.60 -7.48
N TYR A 10 10.34 -7.80 -8.74
CA TYR A 10 9.97 -8.98 -9.52
C TYR A 10 10.74 -10.24 -9.11
N GLU A 11 12.00 -10.08 -8.69
CA GLU A 11 12.91 -11.21 -8.48
C GLU A 11 12.92 -11.73 -7.04
N ASN A 12 12.42 -10.98 -6.05
CA ASN A 12 12.37 -11.39 -4.65
C ASN A 12 10.97 -11.22 -4.05
N GLU A 13 10.21 -12.32 -3.92
CA GLU A 13 8.89 -12.38 -3.24
C GLU A 13 8.90 -11.72 -1.85
N THR A 14 10.04 -11.75 -1.17
CA THR A 14 10.26 -11.16 0.16
C THR A 14 10.01 -9.65 0.22
N THR A 15 10.24 -8.92 -0.88
CA THR A 15 10.05 -7.45 -0.94
C THR A 15 8.56 -7.08 -1.00
N ILE A 16 7.75 -7.96 -1.60
CA ILE A 16 6.29 -7.83 -1.69
C ILE A 16 5.66 -8.10 -0.31
N ASP A 17 6.14 -9.13 0.39
CA ASP A 17 5.74 -9.42 1.76
C ASP A 17 6.08 -8.27 2.72
N LEU A 18 7.23 -7.62 2.52
CA LEU A 18 7.64 -6.44 3.31
C LEU A 18 6.78 -5.19 3.05
N LEU A 19 6.32 -4.97 1.81
CA LEU A 19 5.38 -3.88 1.48
C LEU A 19 3.97 -4.15 2.04
N ILE A 20 3.55 -5.42 2.10
CA ILE A 20 2.33 -5.85 2.80
C ILE A 20 2.48 -5.61 4.33
N ASN A 21 3.69 -5.70 4.87
CA ASN A 21 3.95 -5.71 6.32
C ASN A 21 4.18 -4.35 7.01
N ASN A 22 4.39 -3.26 6.28
CA ASN A 22 5.02 -2.07 6.87
C ASN A 22 4.03 -1.08 7.55
N ALA A 23 2.78 -0.97 7.09
CA ALA A 23 1.70 -0.38 7.87
C ALA A 23 0.33 -0.75 7.31
N ALA A 24 -0.64 -0.99 8.18
CA ALA A 24 -1.93 -1.61 7.85
C ALA A 24 -1.82 -3.04 7.28
N ILE A 25 -0.95 -3.88 7.89
CA ILE A 25 -0.94 -5.35 7.71
C ILE A 25 -2.38 -5.89 7.62
N GLY A 26 -3.22 -5.46 8.57
CA GLY A 26 -4.63 -5.88 8.63
C GLY A 26 -5.42 -5.56 7.37
N HIS A 27 -5.34 -4.34 6.83
CA HIS A 27 -6.13 -3.95 5.66
C HIS A 27 -5.62 -4.60 4.37
N ASN A 28 -4.31 -4.70 4.19
CA ASN A 28 -3.72 -5.30 2.99
C ASN A 28 -3.98 -6.81 2.98
N LEU A 29 -3.73 -7.50 4.10
CA LEU A 29 -4.00 -8.92 4.24
C LEU A 29 -5.49 -9.24 4.07
N LEU A 30 -6.37 -8.45 4.69
CA LEU A 30 -7.82 -8.58 4.51
C LEU A 30 -8.20 -8.45 3.03
N THR A 31 -7.66 -7.45 2.34
CA THR A 31 -7.92 -7.26 0.90
C THR A 31 -7.51 -8.50 0.11
N LEU A 32 -6.33 -9.05 0.38
CA LEU A 32 -5.83 -10.25 -0.29
C LEU A 32 -6.71 -11.48 -0.02
N GLN A 33 -7.15 -11.68 1.22
CA GLN A 33 -8.05 -12.77 1.60
C GLN A 33 -9.44 -12.66 0.94
N LEU A 34 -9.91 -11.44 0.68
CA LEU A 34 -11.19 -11.18 0.03
C LEU A 34 -11.13 -11.21 -1.51
N LEU A 35 -9.95 -11.34 -2.12
CA LEU A 35 -9.82 -11.27 -3.59
C LEU A 35 -10.72 -12.27 -4.33
N SER A 36 -10.79 -13.51 -3.85
CA SER A 36 -11.63 -14.54 -4.48
C SER A 36 -13.12 -14.20 -4.44
N LEU A 37 -13.58 -13.48 -3.42
CA LEU A 37 -14.95 -12.99 -3.32
C LEU A 37 -15.17 -11.76 -4.20
N LEU A 38 -14.19 -10.85 -4.25
CA LEU A 38 -14.24 -9.66 -5.11
C LEU A 38 -14.26 -10.01 -6.60
N GLN A 39 -13.59 -11.09 -7.02
CA GLN A 39 -13.60 -11.60 -8.39
C GLN A 39 -14.97 -12.16 -8.83
N LYS A 40 -15.76 -12.69 -7.89
CA LYS A 40 -17.10 -13.23 -8.19
C LYS A 40 -18.12 -12.13 -8.49
N ALA A 41 -17.86 -10.90 -8.06
CA ALA A 41 -18.72 -9.78 -8.37
C ALA A 41 -18.55 -9.36 -9.84
N PRO A 42 -19.63 -9.00 -10.54
CA PRO A 42 -19.55 -8.54 -11.94
C PRO A 42 -18.72 -7.26 -12.08
N LYS A 43 -18.64 -6.45 -11.01
CA LYS A 43 -17.74 -5.30 -10.89
C LYS A 43 -17.49 -5.03 -9.41
N SER A 44 -16.22 -4.95 -9.00
CA SER A 44 -15.84 -4.64 -7.63
C SER A 44 -14.73 -3.59 -7.58
N ARG A 45 -14.56 -2.99 -6.40
CA ARG A 45 -13.58 -1.92 -6.20
C ARG A 45 -12.90 -2.07 -4.84
N VAL A 46 -11.60 -1.83 -4.82
CA VAL A 46 -10.80 -1.66 -3.61
C VAL A 46 -10.37 -0.20 -3.56
N VAL A 47 -10.70 0.51 -2.49
CA VAL A 47 -10.31 1.91 -2.30
C VAL A 47 -9.47 2.04 -1.04
N THR A 48 -8.18 2.31 -1.21
CA THR A 48 -7.24 2.45 -0.10
C THR A 48 -7.01 3.92 0.25
N VAL A 49 -7.41 4.33 1.45
CA VAL A 49 -7.25 5.71 1.91
C VAL A 49 -5.80 6.00 2.33
N SER A 50 -5.19 6.95 1.65
CA SER A 50 -3.87 7.52 1.92
C SER A 50 -3.97 8.97 2.41
N SER A 51 -2.85 9.69 2.47
CA SER A 51 -2.76 11.09 2.90
C SER A 51 -1.61 11.81 2.21
N ARG A 52 -1.73 13.12 1.96
CA ARG A 52 -0.69 13.95 1.31
C ARG A 52 0.71 13.81 1.91
N VAL A 53 0.81 13.44 3.19
CA VAL A 53 2.08 13.14 3.87
C VAL A 53 2.87 11.99 3.23
N TYR A 54 2.26 11.18 2.36
CA TYR A 54 2.98 10.17 1.59
C TYR A 54 4.15 10.77 0.79
N ALA A 55 4.03 12.03 0.36
CA ALA A 55 5.03 12.70 -0.47
C ALA A 55 6.37 12.91 0.25
N SER A 56 6.34 13.00 1.59
CA SER A 56 7.55 13.02 2.43
C SER A 56 7.96 11.63 2.92
N GLY A 57 7.19 10.59 2.60
CA GLY A 57 7.46 9.22 3.02
C GLY A 57 8.62 8.59 2.28
N ARG A 58 9.32 7.68 2.96
CA ARG A 58 10.28 6.72 2.38
C ARG A 58 9.97 5.36 2.96
N ILE A 59 10.17 4.29 2.19
CA ILE A 59 10.04 2.92 2.70
C ILE A 59 11.39 2.48 3.27
N HIS A 60 11.46 2.31 4.58
CA HIS A 60 12.61 1.75 5.27
C HIS A 60 12.37 0.25 5.45
N PHE A 61 13.01 -0.56 4.59
CA PHE A 61 12.83 -2.01 4.60
C PHE A 61 13.49 -2.69 5.81
N GLU A 62 14.61 -2.14 6.28
CA GLU A 62 15.38 -2.68 7.42
C GLU A 62 14.78 -2.29 8.78
N ASN A 63 13.95 -1.24 8.81
CA ASN A 63 13.26 -0.78 10.01
C ASN A 63 11.87 -0.25 9.66
N ILE A 64 10.92 -1.18 9.54
CA ILE A 64 9.55 -0.87 9.12
C ILE A 64 8.76 -0.05 10.16
N HIS A 65 9.07 -0.22 11.45
CA HIS A 65 8.27 0.40 12.49
C HIS A 65 8.71 1.81 12.83
N LEU A 66 9.94 2.21 12.42
CA LEU A 66 10.53 3.51 12.74
C LEU A 66 10.19 3.94 14.17
N ARG A 67 10.44 3.06 15.14
CA ARG A 67 10.24 3.37 16.56
C ARG A 67 11.43 4.23 16.96
N ASN A 68 11.22 5.43 17.53
CA ASN A 68 12.11 6.17 18.45
C ASN A 68 11.87 7.70 18.51
N GLY A 69 10.63 8.17 18.70
CA GLY A 69 10.36 9.59 18.97
C GLY A 69 9.24 10.22 18.14
N ALA A 70 8.95 11.50 18.37
CA ALA A 70 7.85 12.21 17.71
C ALA A 70 8.11 12.50 16.23
N PHE A 71 9.37 12.74 15.86
CA PHE A 71 9.77 12.91 14.47
C PHE A 71 9.60 11.59 13.69
N GLU A 72 9.96 10.49 14.35
CA GLU A 72 9.87 9.13 13.85
C GLU A 72 8.41 8.68 13.72
N MET A 73 7.50 9.17 14.56
CA MET A 73 6.05 8.93 14.40
C MET A 73 5.50 9.54 13.12
N LEU A 74 5.87 10.79 12.78
CA LEU A 74 5.44 11.41 11.52
C LEU A 74 6.07 10.71 10.32
N ALA A 75 7.33 10.26 10.44
CA ALA A 75 8.00 9.46 9.42
C ALA A 75 7.31 8.10 9.22
N ALA A 76 6.98 7.39 10.31
CA ALA A 76 6.23 6.13 10.30
C ALA A 76 4.85 6.30 9.67
N TYR A 77 4.15 7.39 10.01
CA TYR A 77 2.87 7.72 9.40
C TYR A 77 3.01 8.02 7.90
N SER A 78 4.00 8.83 7.51
CA SER A 78 4.27 9.14 6.11
C SER A 78 4.63 7.87 5.31
N GLN A 79 5.44 6.99 5.88
CA GLN A 79 5.77 5.66 5.35
C GLN A 79 4.51 4.80 5.19
N SER A 80 3.60 4.81 6.17
CA SER A 80 2.34 4.06 6.08
C SER A 80 1.46 4.51 4.91
N LYS A 81 1.38 5.82 4.69
CA LYS A 81 0.55 6.40 3.63
C LYS A 81 1.17 6.21 2.26
N LEU A 82 2.51 6.20 2.17
CA LEU A 82 3.22 5.76 0.97
C LEU A 82 2.99 4.28 0.69
N ALA A 83 3.07 3.42 1.70
CA ALA A 83 2.82 1.98 1.57
C ALA A 83 1.42 1.69 1.02
N ASN A 84 0.38 2.40 1.48
CA ASN A 84 -0.98 2.28 0.95
C ASN A 84 -1.04 2.54 -0.58
N ILE A 85 -0.35 3.58 -1.07
CA ILE A 85 -0.33 3.90 -2.51
C ILE A 85 0.41 2.83 -3.29
N LEU A 86 1.56 2.38 -2.79
CA LEU A 86 2.36 1.33 -3.43
C LEU A 86 1.59 0.01 -3.48
N PHE A 87 0.89 -0.36 -2.40
CA PHE A 87 0.02 -1.52 -2.33
C PHE A 87 -1.08 -1.46 -3.40
N THR A 88 -1.84 -0.36 -3.49
CA THR A 88 -2.88 -0.21 -4.50
C THR A 88 -2.33 -0.33 -5.91
N ARG A 89 -1.18 0.32 -6.19
CA ARG A 89 -0.55 0.29 -7.51
C ARG A 89 -0.11 -1.12 -7.89
N GLU A 90 0.50 -1.85 -6.97
CA GLU A 90 0.93 -3.23 -7.19
C GLU A 90 -0.27 -4.18 -7.32
N LEU A 91 -1.31 -4.01 -6.50
CA LEU A 91 -2.56 -4.75 -6.62
C LEU A 91 -3.18 -4.56 -8.01
N ALA A 92 -3.32 -3.32 -8.48
CA ALA A 92 -3.85 -3.02 -9.81
C ALA A 92 -3.01 -3.68 -10.92
N LYS A 93 -1.69 -3.65 -10.78
CA LYS A 93 -0.77 -4.28 -11.73
C LYS A 93 -0.95 -5.81 -11.77
N ARG A 94 -1.05 -6.46 -10.62
CA ARG A 94 -1.20 -7.92 -10.51
C ARG A 94 -2.54 -8.44 -10.99
N LEU A 95 -3.61 -7.68 -10.76
CA LEU A 95 -4.94 -8.07 -11.21
C LEU A 95 -5.04 -8.11 -12.75
N GLY A 96 -4.19 -7.35 -13.45
CA GLY A 96 -4.15 -7.34 -14.91
C GLY A 96 -5.34 -6.59 -15.53
N ALA A 97 -5.35 -6.50 -16.87
CA ALA A 97 -6.36 -5.73 -17.60
C ALA A 97 -7.74 -6.43 -17.63
N ASP A 98 -7.77 -7.76 -17.53
CA ASP A 98 -8.98 -8.56 -17.70
C ASP A 98 -9.77 -8.76 -16.39
N THR A 99 -9.34 -8.13 -15.30
CA THR A 99 -10.03 -8.22 -14.01
C THR A 99 -11.33 -7.41 -13.97
N THR A 100 -12.29 -7.85 -13.15
CA THR A 100 -13.47 -7.05 -12.77
C THR A 100 -13.21 -6.14 -11.55
N ILE A 101 -12.03 -6.25 -10.93
CA ILE A 101 -11.64 -5.53 -9.72
C ILE A 101 -10.88 -4.26 -10.08
N ASN A 102 -11.39 -3.10 -9.68
CA ASN A 102 -10.68 -1.83 -9.83
C ASN A 102 -10.05 -1.38 -8.51
N ALA A 103 -8.74 -1.16 -8.48
CA ALA A 103 -8.03 -0.70 -7.28
C ALA A 103 -7.68 0.80 -7.40
N TYR A 104 -8.05 1.59 -6.39
CA TYR A 104 -7.81 3.03 -6.32
C TYR A 104 -7.20 3.42 -4.97
N SER A 105 -6.38 4.46 -4.98
CA SER A 105 -5.90 5.11 -3.76
C SER A 105 -6.24 6.59 -3.82
N LEU A 106 -6.63 7.15 -2.67
CA LEU A 106 -7.02 8.55 -2.57
C LEU A 106 -6.52 9.18 -1.27
N HIS A 107 -6.36 10.50 -1.26
CA HIS A 107 -6.28 11.30 -0.05
C HIS A 107 -7.53 12.16 0.03
N PRO A 108 -8.30 12.15 1.14
CA PRO A 108 -9.58 12.86 1.21
C PRO A 108 -9.44 14.37 1.44
N GLY A 109 -8.21 14.90 1.56
CA GLY A 109 -7.97 16.27 2.03
C GLY A 109 -7.79 16.34 3.55
N ALA A 110 -7.66 17.55 4.07
CA ALA A 110 -7.74 17.81 5.50
C ALA A 110 -9.21 17.75 5.92
N VAL A 111 -9.55 16.84 6.83
CA VAL A 111 -10.91 16.62 7.31
C VAL A 111 -10.87 16.78 8.83
N ASN A 112 -11.83 17.51 9.40
CA ASN A 112 -11.99 17.58 10.84
C ASN A 112 -12.62 16.27 11.33
N THR A 113 -11.80 15.40 11.90
CA THR A 113 -12.19 14.11 12.45
C THR A 113 -11.98 14.13 13.96
N GLU A 114 -12.77 13.34 14.69
CA GLU A 114 -12.75 13.23 16.17
C GLU A 114 -11.37 12.95 16.78
#